data_AF-A0A099WFP7-F1
#
_entry.id   AF-A0A099WFP7-F1
#
_cell.length_a   1.000
_cell.length_b   1.000
_cell.length_c   1.000
_cell.angle_alpha   90.00
_cell.angle_beta   90.00
_cell.angle_gamma   90.00
#
_symmetry.space_group_name_H-M   'P 1'
#
loop_
_entity.id
_entity.type
_entity.pdbx_description
1 polymer ?
#
loop_
_entity_poly.entity_id
_entity_poly.type
_entity_poly.pdbx_seq_one_letter_code
_entity_poly.pdbx_strand_id
1 'polypeptide(L)'
;MKITKILSLLICMMLILILGACGGKNDYGLVEVDKEKEIVSLLDSKETRGVRYVYFGRPTCPECKIFQPKLEEVLDSKKIKVLYFNTDTFKESDTFFKTVSMFNVSSVPSLVRIENGKVQKVLLYEKDKSKIDSFMD
;
A
#
# COMPACT_ATOMS: atom_id res chain seq x y z
N MET A 1 26.96 17.29 -48.00
CA MET A 1 27.18 17.29 -46.53
C MET A 1 26.02 17.95 -45.75
N LYS A 2 24.76 17.59 -46.07
CA LYS A 2 23.56 18.15 -45.39
C LYS A 2 22.55 17.05 -45.06
N ILE A 3 22.36 16.09 -45.98
CA ILE A 3 21.42 14.96 -45.83
C ILE A 3 21.83 14.00 -44.70
N THR A 4 23.11 13.66 -44.56
CA THR A 4 23.59 12.77 -43.47
C THR A 4 23.45 13.41 -42.08
N LYS A 5 23.54 14.74 -41.97
CA LYS A 5 23.29 15.47 -40.72
C LYS A 5 21.81 15.53 -40.36
N ILE A 6 20.92 15.67 -41.35
CA ILE A 6 19.47 15.63 -41.17
C ILE A 6 19.00 14.24 -40.76
N LEU A 7 19.55 13.19 -41.38
CA LEU A 7 19.24 11.80 -41.02
C LEU A 7 19.71 11.45 -39.60
N SER A 8 20.89 11.95 -39.21
CA SER A 8 21.43 11.82 -37.85
C SER A 8 20.57 12.58 -36.82
N LEU A 9 20.06 13.76 -37.15
CA LEU A 9 19.19 14.56 -36.29
C LEU A 9 17.81 13.90 -36.08
N LEU A 10 17.24 13.29 -37.13
CA LEU A 10 15.97 12.57 -37.07
C LEU A 10 16.05 11.29 -36.23
N ILE A 11 17.17 10.57 -36.31
CA ILE A 11 17.43 9.39 -35.46
C ILE A 11 17.55 9.78 -33.98
N CYS A 12 18.17 10.93 -33.68
CA CYS A 12 18.33 11.43 -32.32
C CYS A 12 16.98 11.89 -31.72
N MET A 13 16.12 12.53 -32.53
CA MET A 13 14.78 12.97 -32.12
C MET A 13 13.83 11.80 -31.85
N MET A 14 13.99 10.69 -32.58
CA MET A 14 13.25 9.45 -32.35
C MET A 14 13.72 8.73 -31.07
N LEU A 15 15.01 8.82 -30.71
CA LEU A 15 15.56 8.28 -29.45
C LEU A 15 15.04 9.00 -28.20
N ILE A 16 14.77 10.31 -28.29
CA ILE A 16 14.27 11.12 -27.17
C ILE A 16 12.81 10.75 -26.84
N LEU A 17 12.02 10.35 -27.83
CA LEU A 17 10.63 9.90 -27.63
C LEU A 17 10.52 8.55 -26.90
N ILE A 18 11.50 7.67 -27.05
CA ILE A 18 11.52 6.35 -26.38
C ILE A 18 11.87 6.49 -24.89
N LEU A 19 12.64 7.52 -24.52
CA LEU A 19 13.04 7.78 -23.13
C LEU A 19 11.95 8.50 -22.30
N GLY A 20 10.96 9.11 -22.95
CA GLY A 20 9.88 9.85 -22.29
C GLY A 20 8.68 9.01 -21.83
N ALA A 21 8.64 7.71 -22.16
CA ALA A 21 7.45 6.86 -21.96
C ALA A 21 7.46 6.00 -20.68
N CYS A 22 8.41 6.20 -19.77
CA CYS A 22 8.31 5.63 -18.43
C CYS A 22 7.54 6.59 -17.52
N GLY A 23 6.24 6.76 -17.79
CA GLY A 23 5.29 7.26 -16.79
C GLY A 23 5.14 6.19 -15.71
N GLY A 24 6.08 6.15 -14.76
CA GLY A 24 6.02 5.25 -13.62
C GLY A 24 4.72 5.49 -12.85
N LYS A 25 3.84 4.48 -12.80
CA LYS A 25 2.74 4.48 -11.83
C LYS A 25 3.38 4.57 -10.46
N ASN A 26 2.96 5.55 -9.67
CA ASN A 26 3.35 5.67 -8.27
C ASN A 26 3.01 4.35 -7.55
N ASP A 27 4.01 3.60 -7.08
CA ASP A 27 3.83 2.32 -6.36
C ASP A 27 3.55 2.52 -4.85
N TYR A 28 3.18 3.73 -4.44
CA TYR A 28 2.87 4.09 -3.06
C TYR A 28 1.38 4.43 -2.89
N GLY A 29 0.90 4.38 -1.65
CA GLY A 29 -0.52 4.51 -1.31
C GLY A 29 -1.16 3.19 -0.89
N LEU A 30 -2.49 3.18 -0.80
CA LEU A 30 -3.28 1.98 -0.48
C LEU A 30 -3.48 1.12 -1.72
N VAL A 31 -3.13 -0.15 -1.61
CA VAL A 31 -3.36 -1.15 -2.67
C VAL A 31 -4.30 -2.20 -2.12
N GLU A 32 -5.54 -2.21 -2.60
CA GLU A 32 -6.53 -3.21 -2.24
C GLU A 32 -6.06 -4.60 -2.68
N VAL A 33 -6.22 -5.59 -1.80
CA VAL A 33 -5.88 -6.99 -2.08
C VAL A 33 -7.11 -7.75 -2.59
N ASP A 34 -6.89 -8.67 -3.52
CA ASP A 34 -7.96 -9.51 -4.07
C ASP A 34 -8.16 -10.79 -3.25
N LYS A 35 -7.12 -11.22 -2.51
CA LYS A 35 -7.12 -12.47 -1.75
C LYS A 35 -6.52 -12.28 -0.37
N GLU A 36 -7.11 -12.94 0.64
CA GLU A 36 -6.57 -12.98 2.01
C GLU A 36 -5.12 -13.48 2.04
N LYS A 37 -4.75 -14.40 1.13
CA LYS A 37 -3.38 -14.94 1.05
C LYS A 37 -2.30 -13.86 0.87
N GLU A 38 -2.62 -12.76 0.17
CA GLU A 38 -1.66 -11.69 -0.12
C GLU A 38 -1.19 -10.97 1.15
N ILE A 39 -2.10 -10.76 2.10
CA ILE A 39 -1.72 -10.23 3.41
C ILE A 39 -1.12 -11.34 4.27
N VAL A 40 -1.68 -12.56 4.28
CA VAL A 40 -1.21 -13.66 5.13
C VAL A 40 0.25 -14.04 4.85
N SER A 41 0.72 -13.95 3.60
CA SER A 41 2.14 -14.17 3.27
C SER A 41 3.09 -13.18 3.96
N LEU A 42 2.61 -12.00 4.38
CA LEU A 42 3.41 -11.05 5.15
C LEU A 42 3.79 -11.56 6.53
N LEU A 43 3.12 -12.60 7.04
CA LEU A 43 3.40 -13.23 8.32
C LEU A 43 4.37 -14.43 8.20
N ASP A 44 4.87 -14.74 7.00
CA ASP A 44 5.95 -15.71 6.84
C ASP A 44 7.30 -15.00 6.96
N SER A 45 8.05 -15.31 8.02
CA SER A 45 9.39 -14.73 8.27
C SER A 45 10.46 -15.20 7.30
N LYS A 46 10.23 -16.29 6.56
CA LYS A 46 11.12 -16.75 5.49
C LYS A 46 10.92 -15.92 4.22
N GLU A 47 9.69 -15.48 3.95
CA GLU A 47 9.33 -14.72 2.76
C GLU A 47 9.38 -13.20 2.97
N THR A 48 9.14 -12.74 4.21
CA THR A 48 8.99 -11.31 4.53
C THR A 48 10.14 -10.81 5.41
N ARG A 49 10.90 -9.86 4.86
CA ARG A 49 11.97 -9.13 5.56
C ARG A 49 11.65 -7.63 5.65
N GLY A 50 12.06 -7.02 6.75
CA GLY A 50 11.84 -5.60 7.02
C GLY A 50 10.41 -5.28 7.43
N VAL A 51 10.07 -3.99 7.38
CA VAL A 51 8.77 -3.46 7.81
C VAL A 51 7.77 -3.51 6.67
N ARG A 52 6.53 -3.92 6.97
CA ARG A 52 5.36 -3.89 6.08
C ARG A 52 4.16 -3.40 6.87
N TYR A 53 3.16 -2.90 6.15
CA TYR A 53 1.91 -2.44 6.75
C TYR A 53 0.70 -3.03 6.02
N VAL A 54 -0.34 -3.31 6.79
CA VAL A 54 -1.67 -3.67 6.28
C VAL A 54 -2.70 -2.78 6.95
N TYR A 55 -3.54 -2.14 6.15
CA TYR A 55 -4.70 -1.38 6.61
C TYR A 55 -5.96 -2.25 6.51
N PHE A 56 -6.64 -2.46 7.63
CA PHE A 56 -7.93 -3.12 7.70
C PHE A 56 -9.02 -2.05 7.82
N GLY A 57 -9.92 -2.01 6.83
CA GLY A 57 -10.97 -0.99 6.73
C GLY A 57 -12.18 -1.47 5.94
N ARG A 58 -13.14 -0.59 5.73
CA ARG A 58 -14.22 -0.79 4.72
C ARG A 58 -14.90 0.53 4.35
N PRO A 59 -15.41 0.67 3.11
CA PRO A 59 -16.07 1.89 2.65
C PRO A 59 -17.37 2.23 3.41
N THR A 60 -18.03 1.22 4.00
CA THR A 60 -19.30 1.41 4.74
C THR A 60 -19.09 1.90 6.17
N CYS A 61 -17.86 1.92 6.69
CA CYS A 61 -17.55 2.30 8.07
C CYS A 61 -17.33 3.82 8.20
N PRO A 62 -18.10 4.54 9.04
CA PRO A 62 -17.91 5.98 9.26
C PRO A 62 -16.51 6.37 9.74
N GLU A 63 -15.92 5.60 10.66
CA GLU A 63 -14.58 5.86 11.18
C GLU A 63 -13.50 5.62 10.12
N CYS A 64 -13.66 4.60 9.26
CA CYS A 64 -12.75 4.37 8.13
C CYS A 64 -12.75 5.57 7.17
N LYS A 65 -13.91 6.17 6.89
CA LYS A 65 -14.02 7.38 6.04
C LYS A 65 -13.28 8.60 6.60
N ILE A 66 -13.01 8.62 7.91
CA ILE A 66 -12.25 9.69 8.56
C ILE A 66 -10.75 9.34 8.62
N PHE A 67 -10.42 8.07 8.88
CA PHE A 67 -9.06 7.60 9.05
C PHE A 67 -8.31 7.46 7.72
N GLN A 68 -8.95 6.85 6.72
CA GLN A 68 -8.34 6.50 5.44
C GLN A 68 -7.72 7.71 4.72
N PRO A 69 -8.40 8.87 4.55
CA PRO A 69 -7.81 10.01 3.86
C PRO A 69 -6.54 10.53 4.54
N LYS A 70 -6.49 10.48 5.88
CA LYS A 70 -5.32 10.92 6.66
C LYS A 70 -4.16 9.95 6.50
N LEU A 71 -4.46 8.64 6.47
CA LEU A 71 -3.46 7.63 6.14
C LEU A 71 -2.92 7.87 4.71
N GLU A 72 -3.80 8.06 3.72
CA GLU A 72 -3.39 8.31 2.33
C GLU A 72 -2.49 9.55 2.20
N GLU A 73 -2.77 10.65 2.92
CA GLU A 73 -1.87 11.81 2.99
C GLU A 73 -0.47 11.46 3.55
N VAL A 74 -0.40 10.61 4.58
CA VAL A 74 0.87 10.13 5.15
C VAL A 74 1.60 9.20 4.17
N LEU A 75 0.87 8.33 3.48
CA LEU A 75 1.46 7.41 2.50
C LEU A 75 2.03 8.14 1.29
N ASP A 76 1.33 9.18 0.82
CA ASP A 76 1.81 10.04 -0.25
C ASP A 76 3.07 10.84 0.17
N SER A 77 3.10 11.38 1.39
CA SER A 77 4.26 12.14 1.87
C SER A 77 5.50 11.26 2.06
N LYS A 78 5.32 10.05 2.61
CA LYS A 78 6.42 9.09 2.86
C LYS A 78 6.75 8.21 1.65
N LYS A 79 5.93 8.24 0.59
CA LYS A 79 6.04 7.36 -0.60
C LYS A 79 6.05 5.88 -0.22
N ILE A 80 5.16 5.49 0.70
CA ILE A 80 5.02 4.12 1.23
C ILE A 80 3.80 3.42 0.62
N LYS A 81 3.99 2.14 0.27
CA LYS A 81 2.90 1.23 -0.11
C LYS A 81 2.33 0.52 1.12
N VAL A 82 1.00 0.46 1.22
CA VAL A 82 0.29 -0.29 2.25
C VAL A 82 -0.78 -1.15 1.61
N LEU A 83 -0.83 -2.43 1.99
CA LEU A 83 -1.90 -3.32 1.51
C LEU A 83 -3.20 -2.97 2.25
N TYR A 84 -4.28 -2.81 1.50
CA TYR A 84 -5.61 -2.53 2.03
C TYR A 84 -6.46 -3.80 2.00
N PHE A 85 -6.87 -4.24 3.18
CA PHE A 85 -7.78 -5.35 3.39
C PHE A 85 -9.19 -4.82 3.65
N ASN A 86 -10.02 -4.86 2.60
CA ASN A 86 -11.41 -4.44 2.66
C ASN A 86 -12.28 -5.50 3.34
N THR A 87 -12.65 -5.25 4.59
CA THR A 87 -13.43 -6.20 5.40
C THR A 87 -14.84 -6.44 4.87
N ASP A 88 -15.43 -5.54 4.08
CA ASP A 88 -16.73 -5.81 3.44
C ASP A 88 -16.62 -6.85 2.32
N THR A 89 -15.48 -6.90 1.63
CA THR A 89 -15.22 -7.85 0.54
C THR A 89 -15.05 -9.27 1.09
N PHE A 90 -14.38 -9.41 2.23
CA PHE A 90 -14.01 -10.72 2.77
C PHE A 90 -14.92 -11.23 3.89
N LYS A 91 -15.91 -10.47 4.37
CA LYS A 91 -16.73 -10.87 5.54
C LYS A 91 -17.46 -12.21 5.42
N GLU A 92 -17.77 -12.65 4.20
CA GLU A 92 -18.44 -13.95 3.94
C GLU A 92 -17.44 -15.10 3.72
N SER A 93 -16.13 -14.81 3.76
CA SER A 93 -15.08 -15.82 3.64
C SER A 93 -15.01 -16.67 4.91
N ASP A 94 -14.97 -17.99 4.76
CA ASP A 94 -14.79 -18.93 5.87
C ASP A 94 -13.50 -18.68 6.67
N THR A 95 -12.50 -18.08 6.04
CA THR A 95 -11.20 -17.78 6.67
C THR A 95 -11.11 -16.37 7.23
N PHE A 96 -12.13 -15.53 7.06
CA PHE A 96 -12.12 -14.13 7.49
C PHE A 96 -11.69 -13.95 8.96
N PHE A 97 -12.37 -14.64 9.88
CA PHE A 97 -12.09 -14.53 11.31
C PHE A 97 -10.68 -15.02 11.68
N LYS A 98 -10.21 -16.08 11.02
CA LYS A 98 -8.84 -16.57 11.18
C LYS A 98 -7.84 -15.52 10.71
N THR A 99 -8.09 -14.92 9.55
CA THR A 99 -7.24 -13.89 8.96
C THR A 99 -7.17 -12.67 9.86
N VAL A 100 -8.28 -12.04 10.27
CA VAL A 100 -8.21 -10.86 11.16
C VAL A 100 -7.54 -11.16 12.51
N SER A 101 -7.74 -12.37 13.05
CA SER A 101 -7.09 -12.83 14.28
C SER A 101 -5.58 -12.95 14.15
N MET A 102 -5.05 -13.48 13.03
CA MET A 102 -3.61 -13.56 12.77
C MET A 102 -2.91 -12.19 12.78
N PHE A 103 -3.64 -11.11 12.46
CA PHE A 103 -3.12 -9.73 12.47
C PHE A 103 -3.39 -8.99 13.79
N ASN A 104 -3.96 -9.65 14.80
CA ASN A 104 -4.42 -9.04 16.06
C ASN A 104 -5.43 -7.89 15.86
N VAL A 105 -6.28 -8.00 14.84
CA VAL A 105 -7.30 -6.98 14.52
C VAL A 105 -8.65 -7.36 15.12
N SER A 106 -9.17 -6.49 15.99
CA SER A 106 -10.48 -6.66 16.64
C SER A 106 -11.55 -5.68 16.14
N SER A 107 -11.15 -4.62 15.44
CA SER A 107 -12.04 -3.58 14.92
C SER A 107 -11.43 -2.89 13.70
N VAL A 108 -12.27 -2.22 12.91
CA VAL A 108 -11.83 -1.34 11.83
C VAL A 108 -12.22 0.10 12.14
N PRO A 109 -11.40 1.10 11.79
CA PRO A 109 -10.10 0.98 11.09
C PRO A 109 -8.97 0.44 11.99
N SER A 110 -8.07 -0.34 11.41
CA SER A 110 -6.80 -0.76 12.05
C SER A 110 -5.64 -0.69 11.06
N LEU A 111 -4.51 -0.10 11.45
CA LEU A 111 -3.26 -0.13 10.70
C LEU A 111 -2.24 -1.01 11.44
N VAL A 112 -1.82 -2.09 10.79
CA VAL A 112 -0.96 -3.11 11.40
C VAL A 112 0.46 -2.94 10.89
N ARG A 113 1.43 -2.83 11.82
CA ARG A 113 2.87 -2.86 11.52
C ARG A 113 3.39 -4.28 11.67
N ILE A 114 3.96 -4.81 10.60
CA ILE A 114 4.56 -6.13 10.52
C ILE A 114 6.06 -5.95 10.32
N GLU A 115 6.87 -6.69 11.06
CA GLU A 115 8.31 -6.68 10.91
C GLU A 115 8.84 -8.10 10.93
N ASN A 116 9.56 -8.47 9.88
CA ASN A 116 10.19 -9.79 9.71
C ASN A 116 9.19 -10.95 9.94
N GLY A 117 8.00 -10.86 9.31
CA GLY A 117 6.98 -11.90 9.40
C GLY A 117 6.11 -11.86 10.66
N LYS A 118 6.23 -10.83 11.51
CA LYS A 118 5.51 -10.78 12.79
C LYS A 118 4.79 -9.46 12.99
N VAL A 119 3.55 -9.53 13.47
CA VAL A 119 2.81 -8.36 13.96
C VAL A 119 3.56 -7.77 15.14
N GLN A 120 3.95 -6.50 15.02
CA GLN A 120 4.64 -5.77 16.10
C GLN A 120 3.70 -4.83 16.82
N LYS A 121 2.87 -4.09 16.08
CA LYS A 121 1.96 -3.08 16.62
C LYS A 121 0.70 -3.00 15.78
N VAL A 122 -0.40 -2.63 16.42
CA VAL A 122 -1.68 -2.31 15.77
C VAL A 122 -2.08 -0.92 16.23
N LEU A 123 -2.27 0.00 15.28
CA LEU A 123 -2.89 1.29 15.51
C LEU A 123 -4.38 1.15 15.23
N LEU A 124 -5.22 1.41 16.22
CA LEU A 124 -6.67 1.49 16.05
C LEU A 124 -7.07 2.86 15.48
N TYR A 125 -8.35 3.19 15.50
CA TYR A 125 -8.84 4.51 15.09
C TYR A 125 -8.05 5.67 15.72
N GLU A 126 -7.59 6.58 14.86
CA GLU A 126 -6.96 7.83 15.25
C GLU A 126 -7.40 8.97 14.30
N LYS A 127 -7.68 10.13 14.88
CA LYS A 127 -8.12 11.33 14.14
C LYS A 127 -6.99 12.31 13.90
N ASP A 128 -5.90 12.24 14.64
CA ASP A 128 -4.73 13.10 14.45
C ASP A 128 -3.77 12.47 13.43
N LYS A 129 -3.61 13.13 12.28
CA LYS A 129 -2.69 12.68 11.23
C LYS A 129 -1.26 12.53 11.75
N SER A 130 -0.83 13.38 12.67
CA SER A 130 0.53 13.37 13.21
C SER A 130 0.82 12.07 13.96
N LYS A 131 -0.17 11.52 14.66
CA LYS A 131 -0.03 10.23 15.35
C LYS A 131 -0.03 9.04 14.39
N ILE A 132 -0.74 9.13 13.27
CA ILE A 132 -0.65 8.15 12.18
C ILE A 132 0.75 8.19 11.58
N ASP A 133 1.27 9.39 11.33
CA ASP A 133 2.63 9.61 10.82
C ASP A 133 3.69 9.01 11.74
N SER A 134 3.64 9.32 13.04
CA SER A 134 4.57 8.80 14.05
C SER A 134 4.45 7.29 14.29
N PHE A 135 3.32 6.67 13.98
CA PHE A 135 3.20 5.21 14.02
C PHE A 135 3.98 4.54 12.88
N MET A 136 4.16 5.24 11.76
CA MET A 136 4.84 4.75 10.56
C MET A 136 6.35 5.08 10.51
N ASP A 137 6.87 5.81 11.50
CA ASP A 137 8.30 6.04 11.71
C ASP A 137 8.99 4.84 12.41
#